data_AF-U4KVT6-F1
#
_entry.id   AF-U4KVT6-F1
#
_cell.length_a   1.000
_cell.length_b   1.000
_cell.length_c   1.000
_cell.angle_alpha   90.00
_cell.angle_beta   90.00
_cell.angle_gamma   90.00
#
_symmetry.space_group_name_H-M   'P 1'
#
loop_
_entity.id
_entity.type
_entity.pdbx_description
1 polymer ?
#
loop_
_entity_poly.entity_id
_entity_poly.type
_entity_poly.pdbx_seq_one_letter_code
_entity_poly.pdbx_strand_id
1 'polypeptide(L)'
;MSSDPNAGYRALQARVNTNMTTLLTRFEAIAQLAPVGNKDRTISASETFQIETHASSMIRAAEDLVALTRSMKEAWIFGQLGGGFEGGNPKADEDATIVGEIIREKARVIEKGGVEEVGEAMEGVQTETGAEGEGS
;
A
#
# COMPACT_ATOMS: atom_id res chain seq x y z
N MET A 1 9.52 21.46 10.18
CA MET A 1 10.53 20.40 10.41
C MET A 1 10.64 19.61 9.13
N SER A 2 11.76 19.75 8.41
CA SER A 2 11.99 19.04 7.14
C SER A 2 12.26 17.58 7.46
N SER A 3 11.31 16.69 7.16
CA SER A 3 11.52 15.24 7.26
C SER A 3 12.48 14.85 6.15
N ASP A 4 13.74 14.60 6.50
CA ASP A 4 14.77 14.14 5.57
C ASP A 4 14.29 12.81 4.93
N PRO A 5 14.01 12.77 3.61
CA PRO A 5 13.42 11.59 2.96
C PRO A 5 14.30 10.35 3.03
N ASN A 6 15.59 10.51 3.34
CA ASN A 6 16.56 9.42 3.48
C ASN A 6 16.72 8.91 4.92
N ALA A 7 16.01 9.47 5.91
CA ALA A 7 16.14 9.06 7.30
C ALA A 7 15.80 7.57 7.51
N GLY A 8 14.76 7.07 6.84
CA GLY A 8 14.35 5.66 6.91
C GLY A 8 15.41 4.71 6.35
N TYR A 9 15.99 5.04 5.19
CA TYR A 9 17.08 4.27 4.57
C TYR A 9 18.33 4.23 5.47
N ARG A 10 18.72 5.36 6.08
CA ARG A 10 19.87 5.40 6.99
C ARG A 10 19.65 4.55 8.25
N ALA A 11 18.44 4.60 8.82
CA ALA A 11 18.10 3.77 9.97
C ALA A 11 18.14 2.27 9.63
N LEU A 12 17.64 1.89 8.45
CA LEU A 12 17.72 0.53 7.94
C LEU A 12 19.17 0.07 7.78
N GLN A 13 19.99 0.86 7.09
CA GLN A 13 21.40 0.56 6.88
C GLN A 13 22.16 0.44 8.20
N ALA A 14 21.87 1.31 9.16
CA ALA A 14 22.47 1.25 10.50
C ALA A 14 22.15 -0.08 11.19
N ARG A 15 20.89 -0.53 11.15
CA ARG A 15 20.49 -1.83 11.73
C ARG A 15 21.21 -3.01 11.07
N VAL A 16 21.28 -3.04 9.74
CA VAL A 16 22.04 -4.07 9.01
C VAL A 16 23.49 -4.10 9.48
N ASN A 17 24.15 -2.94 9.50
CA ASN A 17 25.55 -2.83 9.89
C ASN A 17 25.75 -3.28 11.35
N THR A 18 24.88 -2.87 12.28
CA THR A 18 24.96 -3.28 13.69
C THR A 18 24.82 -4.79 13.86
N ASN A 19 23.87 -5.42 13.17
CA ASN A 19 23.68 -6.87 13.26
C ASN A 19 24.87 -7.63 12.63
N MET A 20 25.38 -7.15 11.50
CA MET A 20 26.54 -7.75 10.84
C MET A 20 27.82 -7.64 11.70
N THR A 21 28.07 -6.48 12.29
CA THR A 21 29.16 -6.30 13.26
C THR A 21 28.97 -7.21 14.47
N THR A 22 27.76 -7.33 14.99
CA THR A 22 27.46 -8.22 16.13
C THR A 22 27.79 -9.67 15.79
N LEU A 23 27.37 -10.16 14.62
CA LEU A 23 27.65 -11.53 14.16
C LEU A 23 29.16 -11.78 14.06
N LEU A 24 29.91 -10.87 13.42
CA LEU A 24 31.35 -11.01 13.22
C LEU A 24 32.13 -10.94 14.54
N THR A 25 31.89 -9.92 15.35
CA THR A 25 32.60 -9.72 16.63
C THR A 25 32.32 -10.85 17.63
N ARG A 26 31.10 -11.38 17.66
CA ARG A 26 30.75 -12.49 18.56
C ARG A 26 31.33 -13.82 18.09
N PHE A 27 31.35 -14.06 16.79
CA PHE A 27 32.04 -15.21 16.23
C PHE A 27 33.55 -15.17 16.53
N GLU A 28 34.18 -14.00 16.38
CA GLU A 28 35.58 -13.80 16.74
C GLU A 28 35.83 -14.08 18.23
N ALA A 29 34.96 -13.58 19.12
CA ALA A 29 35.07 -13.85 20.55
C ALA A 29 34.97 -15.35 20.87
N ILE A 30 34.09 -16.10 20.20
CA ILE A 30 34.01 -17.56 20.36
C ILE A 30 35.31 -18.22 19.87
N ALA A 31 35.84 -17.80 18.73
CA ALA A 31 37.10 -18.33 18.20
C ALA A 31 38.29 -18.09 19.14
N GLN A 32 38.31 -16.97 19.86
CA GLN A 32 39.32 -16.66 20.88
C GLN A 32 39.17 -17.54 22.13
N LEU A 33 37.95 -17.92 22.50
CA LEU A 33 37.66 -18.75 23.68
C LEU A 33 37.80 -20.27 23.42
N ALA A 34 37.68 -20.70 22.16
CA ALA A 34 37.70 -22.11 21.74
C ALA A 34 38.96 -22.93 22.13
N PRO A 35 40.19 -22.38 22.19
CA PRO A 35 41.37 -23.17 22.56
C PRO A 35 41.28 -23.69 24.00
N VAL A 36 41.43 -24.99 24.24
CA VAL A 36 41.28 -25.61 25.58
C VAL A 36 42.60 -25.82 26.34
N GLY A 37 43.72 -25.29 25.84
CA GLY A 37 45.05 -25.57 26.39
C GLY A 37 45.36 -24.85 27.71
N ASN A 38 45.87 -25.58 28.72
CA ASN A 38 46.35 -25.06 30.01
C ASN A 38 45.33 -24.23 30.82
N LYS A 39 44.04 -24.60 30.76
CA LYS A 39 42.97 -23.91 31.49
C LYS A 39 42.55 -24.68 32.73
N ASP A 40 42.38 -23.96 33.85
CA ASP A 40 41.76 -24.53 35.04
C ASP A 40 40.27 -24.85 34.77
N ARG A 41 39.69 -25.77 35.54
CA ARG A 41 38.29 -26.20 35.40
C ARG A 41 37.32 -25.04 35.62
N THR A 42 37.65 -24.14 36.55
CA THR A 42 36.83 -22.94 36.83
C THR A 42 36.85 -21.95 35.67
N ILE A 43 38.01 -21.75 35.05
CA ILE A 43 38.17 -20.91 33.85
C ILE A 43 37.42 -21.52 32.67
N SER A 44 37.59 -22.82 32.42
CA SER A 44 36.91 -23.52 31.31
C SER A 44 35.39 -23.43 31.44
N ALA A 45 34.85 -23.52 32.66
CA ALA A 45 33.41 -23.36 32.91
C ALA A 45 32.92 -21.92 32.61
N SER A 46 33.68 -20.91 33.02
CA SER A 46 33.38 -19.50 32.71
C SER A 46 33.39 -19.23 31.20
N GLU A 47 34.39 -19.74 30.49
CA GLU A 47 34.50 -19.56 29.04
C GLU A 47 33.39 -20.30 28.28
N THR A 48 32.98 -21.49 28.75
CA THR A 48 31.83 -22.21 28.18
C THR A 48 30.56 -21.36 28.27
N PHE A 49 30.30 -20.75 29.42
CA PHE A 49 29.17 -19.83 29.59
C PHE A 49 29.27 -18.58 28.69
N GLN A 50 30.48 -18.05 28.51
CA GLN A 50 30.69 -16.92 27.59
C GLN A 50 30.42 -17.31 26.13
N ILE A 51 30.84 -18.50 25.70
CA ILE A 51 30.54 -19.03 24.36
C ILE A 51 29.03 -19.15 24.16
N GLU A 52 28.28 -19.70 25.13
CA GLU A 52 26.82 -19.78 25.07
C GLU A 52 26.16 -18.41 24.96
N THR A 53 26.65 -17.43 25.73
CA THR A 53 26.15 -16.05 25.71
C THR A 53 26.41 -15.40 24.34
N HIS A 54 27.61 -15.58 23.79
CA HIS A 54 27.97 -15.07 22.47
C HIS A 54 27.10 -15.72 21.37
N ALA A 55 26.89 -17.04 21.43
CA ALA A 55 26.02 -17.75 20.51
C ALA A 55 24.57 -17.24 20.58
N SER A 56 24.02 -17.03 21.78
CA SER A 56 22.67 -16.45 21.95
C SER A 56 22.56 -15.04 21.36
N SER A 57 23.59 -14.20 21.54
CA SER A 57 23.61 -12.86 20.95
C SER A 57 23.68 -12.88 19.41
N MET A 58 24.35 -13.88 18.82
CA MET A 58 24.37 -14.08 17.37
C MET A 58 23.00 -14.50 16.83
N ILE A 59 22.31 -15.41 17.53
CA ILE A 59 20.95 -15.84 17.17
C ILE A 59 20.02 -14.62 17.13
N ARG A 60 20.04 -13.78 18.17
CA ARG A 60 19.24 -12.55 18.22
C ARG A 60 19.55 -11.60 17.06
N ALA A 61 20.83 -11.42 16.71
CA ALA A 61 21.21 -10.58 15.58
C ALA A 61 20.71 -11.14 14.23
N ALA A 62 20.73 -12.47 14.07
CA ALA A 62 20.17 -13.13 12.88
C ALA A 62 18.64 -13.01 12.82
N GLU A 63 17.95 -13.17 13.96
CA GLU A 63 16.50 -12.95 14.07
C GLU A 63 16.11 -11.51 13.73
N ASP A 64 16.88 -10.51 14.19
CA ASP A 64 16.63 -9.11 13.84
C ASP A 64 16.83 -8.85 12.33
N LEU A 65 17.81 -9.48 11.68
CA LEU A 65 17.96 -9.43 10.23
C LEU A 65 16.76 -10.04 9.50
N VAL A 66 16.24 -11.18 9.97
CA VAL A 66 15.05 -11.80 9.37
C VAL A 66 13.83 -10.89 9.56
N ALA A 67 13.62 -10.35 10.77
CA ALA A 67 12.56 -9.38 11.05
C ALA A 67 12.69 -8.12 10.17
N LEU A 68 13.92 -7.66 9.93
CA LEU A 68 14.20 -6.53 9.04
C LEU A 68 13.77 -6.83 7.60
N THR A 69 14.15 -7.98 7.05
CA THR A 69 13.74 -8.34 5.69
C THR A 69 12.22 -8.47 5.56
N ARG A 70 11.54 -8.96 6.60
CA ARG A 70 10.08 -8.96 6.65
C ARG A 70 9.52 -7.54 6.59
N SER A 71 10.03 -6.63 7.41
CA SER A 71 9.59 -5.23 7.40
C SER A 71 9.83 -4.54 6.06
N MET A 72 10.93 -4.86 5.36
CA MET A 72 11.21 -4.33 4.02
C MET A 72 10.23 -4.88 2.97
N LYS A 73 9.91 -6.18 3.03
CA LYS A 73 8.91 -6.80 2.16
C LYS A 73 7.53 -6.22 2.41
N GLU A 74 7.14 -6.04 3.67
CA GLU A 74 5.87 -5.40 4.06
C GLU A 74 5.83 -3.95 3.56
N ALA A 75 6.89 -3.17 3.76
CA ALA A 75 6.97 -1.79 3.26
C ALA A 75 6.87 -1.72 1.72
N TRP A 76 7.40 -2.72 1.01
CA TRP A 76 7.26 -2.82 -0.44
C TRP A 76 5.84 -3.20 -0.86
N ILE A 77 5.25 -4.24 -0.24
CA ILE A 77 3.89 -4.71 -0.53
C ILE A 77 2.84 -3.64 -0.22
N PHE A 78 3.00 -2.90 0.88
CA PHE A 78 2.06 -1.84 1.28
C PHE A 78 2.34 -0.49 0.60
N GLY A 79 3.24 -0.45 -0.39
CA GLY A 79 3.52 0.74 -1.20
C GLY A 79 4.31 1.84 -0.47
N GLN A 80 4.74 1.62 0.77
CA GLN A 80 5.52 2.59 1.57
C GLN A 80 6.92 2.83 1.01
N LEU A 81 7.48 1.87 0.24
CA LEU A 81 8.82 1.96 -0.36
C LEU A 81 8.82 2.29 -1.87
N GLY A 82 7.66 2.63 -2.44
CA GLY A 82 7.54 3.13 -3.81
C GLY A 82 6.66 2.29 -4.74
N GLY A 83 5.47 2.82 -5.03
CA GLY A 83 4.73 2.70 -6.30
C GLY A 83 3.99 1.39 -6.57
N GLY A 84 2.66 1.45 -6.61
CA GLY A 84 1.90 0.58 -7.53
C GLY A 84 0.61 -0.06 -7.07
N PHE A 85 0.04 0.28 -5.92
CA PHE A 85 -1.35 -0.09 -5.57
C PHE A 85 -2.22 1.11 -5.20
N GLU A 86 -1.85 2.32 -5.63
CA GLU A 86 -2.85 3.37 -5.82
C GLU A 86 -3.67 2.96 -7.05
N GLY A 87 -4.80 2.31 -6.79
CA GLY A 87 -5.81 1.94 -7.79
C GLY A 87 -6.56 3.15 -8.35
N GLY A 88 -5.85 4.23 -8.66
CA GLY A 88 -6.39 5.44 -9.24
C GLY A 88 -5.31 6.06 -10.11
N ASN A 89 -5.41 5.84 -11.42
CA ASN A 89 -4.73 6.73 -12.35
C ASN A 89 -5.35 8.12 -12.11
N PRO A 90 -4.60 9.16 -11.72
CA PRO A 90 -5.17 10.47 -11.44
C PRO A 90 -5.90 11.05 -12.66
N LYS A 91 -5.52 10.63 -13.88
CA LYS A 91 -6.27 10.96 -15.10
C LYS A 91 -7.61 10.24 -15.21
N ALA A 92 -7.75 9.03 -14.65
CA ALA A 92 -9.03 8.32 -14.66
C ALA A 92 -10.07 8.99 -13.76
N ASP A 93 -9.66 9.57 -12.63
CA ASP A 93 -10.55 10.36 -11.76
C ASP A 93 -10.96 11.68 -12.42
N GLU A 94 -10.02 12.32 -13.14
CA GLU A 94 -10.27 13.54 -13.91
C GLU A 94 -11.23 13.26 -15.09
N ASP A 95 -10.99 12.19 -15.86
CA ASP A 95 -11.84 11.74 -16.96
C ASP A 95 -13.25 11.34 -16.47
N ALA A 96 -13.36 10.68 -15.31
CA ALA A 96 -14.65 10.33 -14.71
C ALA A 96 -15.48 11.57 -14.34
N THR A 97 -14.82 12.65 -13.91
CA THR A 97 -15.48 13.92 -13.61
C THR A 97 -16.04 14.57 -14.87
N ILE A 98 -15.22 14.62 -15.94
CA ILE A 98 -15.62 15.19 -17.24
C ILE A 98 -16.78 14.40 -17.85
N VAL A 99 -16.70 13.08 -17.88
CA VAL A 99 -17.78 12.22 -18.38
C VAL A 99 -19.06 12.42 -17.56
N GLY A 100 -18.95 12.58 -16.24
CA GLY A 100 -20.09 12.88 -15.37
C GLY A 100 -20.77 14.20 -15.69
N GLU A 101 -20.02 15.25 -16.04
CA GLU A 101 -20.58 16.53 -16.47
C GLU A 101 -21.29 16.44 -17.82
N ILE A 102 -20.68 15.75 -18.80
CA ILE A 102 -21.26 15.54 -20.12
C ILE A 102 -22.56 14.74 -20.04
N ILE A 103 -22.61 13.69 -19.21
CA ILE A 103 -23.82 12.87 -19.00
C ILE A 103 -24.93 13.71 -18.36
N ARG A 104 -24.61 14.54 -17.36
CA ARG A 104 -25.60 15.43 -16.72
C ARG A 104 -26.17 16.44 -17.70
N GLU A 105 -25.34 17.01 -18.56
CA GLU A 105 -25.80 17.99 -19.55
C GLU A 105 -26.70 17.33 -20.60
N LYS A 106 -26.32 16.15 -21.11
CA LYS A 106 -27.18 15.39 -22.04
C LYS A 106 -28.49 14.94 -21.39
N ALA A 107 -28.48 14.56 -20.11
CA ALA A 107 -29.70 14.20 -19.39
C ALA A 107 -30.68 15.37 -19.28
N ARG A 108 -30.20 16.60 -19.02
CA ARG A 108 -31.04 17.81 -19.02
C ARG A 108 -31.62 18.12 -20.40
N VAL A 109 -30.87 17.88 -21.47
CA VAL A 109 -31.36 18.06 -22.84
C VAL A 109 -32.44 17.05 -23.17
N ILE A 110 -32.34 15.80 -22.69
CA ILE A 110 -33.39 14.79 -22.85
C ILE A 110 -34.63 15.15 -22.02
N GLU A 111 -34.47 15.68 -20.81
CA GLU A 111 -35.59 16.13 -19.98
C GLU A 111 -36.32 17.35 -20.56
N LYS A 112 -35.60 18.23 -21.28
CA LYS A 112 -36.20 19.35 -22.02
C LYS A 112 -36.78 18.95 -23.37
N GLY A 113 -36.12 18.04 -24.10
CA GLY A 113 -36.59 17.54 -25.40
C GLY A 113 -37.77 16.58 -25.30
N GLY A 114 -37.90 15.84 -24.18
CA GLY A 114 -39.05 15.01 -23.89
C GLY A 114 -40.33 15.79 -23.53
N VAL A 115 -40.23 17.11 -23.33
CA VAL A 115 -41.40 17.99 -23.12
C VAL A 115 -41.85 18.63 -24.43
N GLU A 116 -40.98 18.81 -25.42
CA GLU A 116 -41.38 19.36 -26.73
C GLU A 116 -42.07 18.33 -27.64
N GLU A 117 -41.68 17.04 -27.62
CA GLU A 117 -42.35 16.03 -28.48
C GLU A 117 -43.73 15.59 -27.97
N VAL A 118 -44.09 15.85 -26.70
CA VAL A 118 -45.44 15.58 -26.20
C VAL A 118 -46.37 16.79 -26.43
N GLY A 119 -45.82 17.98 -26.61
CA GLY A 119 -46.57 19.21 -26.89
C GLY A 119 -47.12 19.30 -28.32
N GLU A 120 -46.41 18.73 -29.31
CA GLU A 120 -46.83 18.80 -30.73
C GLU A 120 -47.80 17.68 -31.15
N ALA A 121 -47.95 16.61 -30.35
CA ALA A 121 -48.87 15.51 -30.67
C ALA A 121 -50.35 15.81 -30.29
N MET A 122 -50.63 16.92 -29.61
CA MET A 122 -51.97 17.22 -29.07
C MET A 122 -52.73 18.35 -29.78
N GLU A 123 -52.19 18.94 -30.86
CA GLU A 123 -52.85 20.00 -31.64
C GLU A 123 -53.39 19.49 -33.00
N GLY A 124 -53.81 18.22 -33.06
CA GLY A 124 -54.29 17.57 -34.29
C GLY A 124 -55.68 16.93 -34.23
N VAL A 125 -56.48 17.17 -33.18
CA VAL A 125 -57.85 16.62 -33.08
C VAL A 125 -58.87 17.75 -33.10
N GLN A 126 -59.14 18.28 -34.30
CA GLN A 126 -60.34 19.08 -34.56
C GLN A 126 -61.55 18.15 -34.68
N THR A 127 -62.39 18.19 -33.65
CA THR A 127 -63.85 18.19 -33.67
C THR A 127 -64.54 17.80 -34.99
N GLU A 128 -64.98 16.55 -35.12
CA GLU A 128 -66.23 16.23 -35.82
C GLU A 128 -67.33 16.06 -34.77
N THR A 129 -68.10 17.13 -34.54
CA THR A 129 -69.40 17.05 -33.88
C THR A 129 -70.46 17.39 -34.92
N GLY A 130 -71.33 16.41 -35.18
CA GLY A 130 -72.41 16.52 -36.13
C GLY A 130 -73.54 17.45 -35.68
N ALA A 131 -74.34 17.83 -36.66
CA ALA A 131 -75.75 18.19 -36.55
C ALA A 131 -76.42 17.45 -37.73
N GLU A 132 -77.22 16.39 -37.49
CA GLU A 132 -78.69 16.46 -37.33
C GLU A 132 -79.35 17.29 -38.46
N GLY A 133 -80.31 16.85 -39.27
CA GLY A 133 -81.23 15.72 -39.28
C GLY A 133 -82.40 16.08 -40.23
N GLU A 134 -83.33 15.14 -40.47
CA GLU A 134 -84.61 15.25 -41.21
C GLU A 134 -84.52 15.22 -42.76
N GLY A 135 -85.36 14.48 -43.51
CA GLY A 135 -86.51 13.64 -43.17
C GLY A 135 -87.19 13.11 -44.44
N SER A 136 -88.04 12.08 -44.24
CA SER A 136 -88.96 11.38 -45.18
C SER A 136 -88.38 10.63 -46.38
#